data_AF-A0A4W3GJX5-F1
#
_entry.id   AF-A0A4W3GJX5-F1
#
_cell.length_a   1.000
_cell.length_b   1.000
_cell.length_c   1.000
_cell.angle_alpha   90.00
_cell.angle_beta   90.00
_cell.angle_gamma   90.00
#
_symmetry.space_group_name_H-M   'P 1'
#
loop_
_entity.id
_entity.type
_entity.pdbx_description
1 polymer ?
#
loop_
_entity_poly.entity_id
_entity_poly.type
_entity_poly.pdbx_seq_one_letter_code
_entity_poly.pdbx_strand_id
1 'polypeptide(L)'
;LLSLSVSVCLSVSFSVSLSVSVDGVWTPWGAWSVCDRSCGGGKAVRTRACSDPPPKNGGSACGGERYEVMLCNTEPCGADVCPAGLERAECATRCPRSCADLQ
;
A
#
# COMPACT_ATOMS: atom_id res chain seq x y z
N LEU A 1 72.05 20.24 5.41
CA LEU A 1 70.85 20.27 6.25
C LEU A 1 70.03 19.02 5.92
N LEU A 2 70.29 17.91 6.61
CA LEU A 2 69.53 16.66 6.42
C LEU A 2 68.15 16.87 7.08
N SER A 3 67.13 17.06 6.26
CA SER A 3 65.74 17.14 6.74
C SER A 3 65.31 15.76 7.21
N LEU A 4 65.44 15.49 8.51
CA LEU A 4 64.79 14.38 9.18
C LEU A 4 63.28 14.68 9.20
N SER A 5 62.53 14.05 8.30
CA SER A 5 61.07 14.06 8.35
C SER A 5 60.62 13.32 9.61
N VAL A 6 60.23 14.07 10.64
CA VAL A 6 59.57 13.52 11.83
C VAL A 6 58.17 13.10 11.39
N SER A 7 58.03 11.83 11.00
CA SER A 7 56.71 11.21 10.83
C SER A 7 56.06 11.16 12.20
N VAL A 8 55.16 12.09 12.46
CA VAL A 8 54.28 12.04 13.63
C VAL A 8 53.46 10.77 13.50
N CYS A 9 53.77 9.75 14.29
CA CYS A 9 52.94 8.58 14.46
C CYS A 9 51.63 9.02 15.14
N LEU A 10 50.72 9.60 14.36
CA LEU A 10 49.34 9.79 14.76
C LEU A 10 48.78 8.39 14.97
N SER A 11 48.59 7.99 16.23
CA SER A 11 47.86 6.78 16.59
C SER A 11 46.41 6.97 16.13
N VAL A 12 46.13 6.64 14.88
CA VAL A 12 44.77 6.68 14.34
C VAL A 12 44.02 5.52 14.99
N SER A 13 43.20 5.84 16.00
CA SER A 13 42.29 4.89 16.61
C SER A 13 41.15 4.61 15.63
N PHE A 14 41.26 3.52 14.88
CA PHE A 14 40.16 3.01 14.06
C PHE A 14 39.18 2.26 14.98
N SER A 15 38.05 2.89 15.29
CA SER A 15 36.92 2.21 15.93
C SER A 15 36.18 1.39 14.87
N VAL A 16 36.30 0.07 14.92
CA VAL A 16 35.48 -0.84 14.11
C VAL A 16 34.12 -0.99 14.79
N SER A 17 33.08 -0.39 14.21
CA SER A 17 31.70 -0.56 14.68
C SER A 17 31.11 -1.84 14.09
N LEU A 18 30.84 -2.83 14.94
CA LEU A 18 30.19 -4.06 14.54
C LEU A 18 28.67 -3.83 14.54
N SER A 19 28.09 -3.50 13.37
CA SER A 19 26.64 -3.27 13.23
C SER A 19 25.98 -4.46 12.52
N VAL A 20 25.05 -5.13 13.18
CA VAL A 20 24.27 -6.24 12.58
C VAL A 20 23.12 -5.68 11.78
N SER A 21 23.06 -5.99 10.48
CA SER A 21 21.92 -5.66 9.63
C SER A 21 20.69 -6.46 10.05
N VAL A 22 19.55 -5.78 10.16
CA VAL A 22 18.26 -6.42 10.40
C VAL A 22 17.36 -6.04 9.25
N ASP A 23 16.88 -7.03 8.49
CA ASP A 23 15.90 -6.79 7.43
C ASP A 23 14.54 -6.49 8.04
N GLY A 24 13.79 -5.60 7.40
CA GLY A 24 12.44 -5.25 7.81
C GLY A 24 11.47 -6.40 7.58
N VAL A 25 10.58 -6.61 8.54
CA VAL A 25 9.47 -7.57 8.41
C VAL A 25 8.14 -6.86 8.62
N TRP A 26 7.16 -7.27 7.83
CA TRP A 26 5.80 -6.78 7.92
C TRP A 26 5.16 -7.18 9.23
N THR A 27 4.49 -6.23 9.89
CA THR A 27 3.49 -6.56 10.91
C THR A 27 2.38 -7.40 10.29
N PRO A 28 1.59 -8.11 11.13
CA PRO A 28 0.29 -8.60 10.70
C PRO A 28 -0.53 -7.48 10.05
N TRP A 29 -1.40 -7.86 9.13
CA TRP A 29 -2.37 -6.94 8.55
C TRP A 29 -3.29 -6.38 9.63
N GLY A 30 -3.55 -5.08 9.58
CA GLY A 30 -4.63 -4.46 10.34
C GLY A 30 -6.00 -4.95 9.87
N ALA A 31 -7.03 -4.57 10.63
CA ALA A 31 -8.40 -4.81 10.24
C ALA A 31 -8.73 -4.08 8.92
N TRP A 32 -9.67 -4.63 8.17
CA TRP A 32 -10.29 -3.92 7.05
C TRP A 32 -11.01 -2.68 7.54
N SER A 33 -10.90 -1.58 6.80
CA SER A 33 -11.75 -0.42 6.98
C SER A 33 -13.21 -0.80 6.74
N VAL A 34 -14.11 0.07 7.21
CA VAL A 34 -15.49 0.05 6.70
C VAL A 34 -15.48 0.23 5.18
N CYS A 35 -16.46 -0.36 4.50
CA CYS A 35 -16.66 -0.15 3.08
C CYS A 35 -17.01 1.32 2.83
N ASP A 36 -16.39 1.95 1.84
CA ASP A 36 -16.64 3.36 1.49
C ASP A 36 -18.06 3.61 0.91
N ARG A 37 -18.74 2.56 0.48
CA ARG A 37 -20.12 2.57 -0.02
C ARG A 37 -20.93 1.46 0.61
N SER A 38 -22.22 1.68 0.79
CA SER A 38 -23.16 0.70 1.33
C SER A 38 -23.84 -0.18 0.26
N CYS A 39 -23.65 0.12 -1.02
CA CYS A 39 -24.16 -0.62 -2.17
C CYS A 39 -23.43 -0.15 -3.45
N GLY A 40 -23.69 -0.81 -4.58
CA GLY A 40 -23.20 -0.42 -5.90
C GLY A 40 -21.70 -0.63 -6.11
N GLY A 41 -21.08 -1.46 -5.27
CA GLY A 41 -19.64 -1.71 -5.27
C GLY A 41 -18.85 -0.58 -4.61
N GLY A 42 -18.41 -0.84 -3.39
CA GLY A 42 -17.44 -0.04 -2.65
C GLY A 42 -16.09 -0.75 -2.49
N LYS A 43 -15.19 -0.11 -1.75
CA LYS A 43 -13.85 -0.57 -1.44
C LYS A 43 -13.61 -0.50 0.06
N ALA A 44 -13.01 -1.56 0.59
CA ALA A 44 -12.43 -1.60 1.92
C ALA A 44 -10.91 -1.69 1.78
N VAL A 45 -10.19 -1.04 2.70
CA VAL A 45 -8.73 -0.97 2.69
C VAL A 45 -8.18 -1.50 4.00
N ARG A 46 -7.10 -2.27 3.97
CA ARG A 46 -6.32 -2.61 5.16
C ARG A 46 -4.85 -2.25 4.96
N THR A 47 -4.14 -2.10 6.07
CA THR A 47 -2.75 -1.66 6.07
C THR A 47 -1.89 -2.52 6.98
N ARG A 48 -0.60 -2.61 6.66
CA ARG A 48 0.44 -3.18 7.53
C ARG A 48 1.62 -2.21 7.63
N ALA A 49 2.52 -2.43 8.58
CA ALA A 49 3.71 -1.62 8.77
C ALA A 49 4.98 -2.48 8.66
N CYS A 50 6.06 -1.93 8.11
CA CYS A 50 7.35 -2.61 8.04
C CYS A 50 8.13 -2.33 9.34
N SER A 51 7.70 -2.95 10.43
CA SER A 51 8.16 -2.58 11.77
C SER A 51 8.23 -3.73 12.77
N ASP A 52 8.12 -4.98 12.34
CA ASP A 52 8.14 -6.13 13.24
C ASP A 52 9.11 -7.25 12.81
N PRO A 53 10.44 -7.00 12.82
CA PRO A 53 11.12 -5.77 13.25
C PRO A 53 11.31 -4.71 12.14
N PRO A 54 11.63 -3.44 12.47
CA PRO A 54 12.00 -2.44 11.48
C PRO A 54 13.42 -2.68 10.96
N PRO A 55 13.72 -2.28 9.70
CA PRO A 55 15.05 -2.46 9.13
C PRO A 55 16.10 -1.62 9.87
N LYS A 56 17.29 -2.18 10.10
CA LYS A 56 18.41 -1.51 10.81
C LYS A 56 19.75 -1.80 10.15
N ASN A 57 20.69 -0.88 10.33
CA ASN A 57 22.10 -1.02 9.93
C ASN A 57 22.28 -1.47 8.46
N GLY A 58 21.52 -0.86 7.55
CA GLY A 58 21.56 -1.20 6.11
C GLY A 58 20.77 -2.44 5.71
N GLY A 59 19.97 -3.02 6.61
CA GLY A 59 19.04 -4.09 6.27
C GLY A 59 17.96 -3.65 5.29
N SER A 60 17.41 -4.62 4.56
CA SER A 60 16.48 -4.42 3.45
C SER A 60 15.11 -3.95 3.94
N ALA A 61 14.46 -3.09 3.15
CA ALA A 61 13.06 -2.76 3.38
C ALA A 61 12.13 -3.94 3.07
N CYS A 62 10.94 -3.95 3.65
CA CYS A 62 9.96 -5.00 3.39
C CYS A 62 9.52 -4.99 1.92
N GLY A 63 9.51 -6.16 1.29
CA GLY A 63 9.01 -6.33 -0.08
C GLY A 63 7.49 -6.41 -0.16
N GLY A 64 6.91 -5.85 -1.23
CA GLY A 64 5.48 -5.90 -1.54
C GLY A 64 4.69 -4.70 -0.98
N GLU A 65 3.36 -4.79 -1.08
CA GLU A 65 2.49 -3.64 -0.83
C GLU A 65 2.23 -3.40 0.65
N ARG A 66 2.20 -2.12 1.04
CA ARG A 66 1.82 -1.66 2.39
C ARG A 66 0.29 -1.67 2.59
N TYR A 67 -0.45 -1.52 1.50
CA TYR A 67 -1.89 -1.37 1.46
C TYR A 67 -2.51 -2.51 0.65
N GLU A 68 -3.70 -2.94 1.05
CA GLU A 68 -4.50 -3.89 0.29
C GLU A 68 -5.92 -3.38 0.19
N VAL A 69 -6.56 -3.63 -0.96
CA VAL A 69 -7.91 -3.16 -1.27
C VAL A 69 -8.77 -4.35 -1.66
N MET A 70 -9.99 -4.39 -1.12
CA MET A 70 -11.01 -5.40 -1.43
C MET A 70 -12.30 -4.70 -1.87
N LEU A 71 -13.01 -5.31 -2.84
CA LEU A 71 -14.36 -4.88 -3.20
C LEU A 71 -15.37 -5.36 -2.16
N CYS A 72 -16.31 -4.51 -1.79
CA CYS A 72 -17.37 -4.79 -0.84
C CYS A 72 -18.70 -4.19 -1.30
N ASN A 73 -19.82 -4.66 -0.73
CA ASN A 73 -21.16 -4.14 -0.98
C ASN A 73 -21.49 -4.02 -2.48
N THR A 74 -21.29 -5.11 -3.22
CA THR A 74 -21.43 -5.18 -4.68
C THR A 74 -22.88 -5.33 -5.13
N GLU A 75 -23.80 -5.53 -4.19
CA GLU A 75 -25.22 -5.49 -4.45
C GLU A 75 -25.64 -4.14 -5.06
N PRO A 76 -26.50 -4.14 -6.09
CA PRO A 76 -26.99 -2.91 -6.69
C PRO A 76 -27.69 -2.03 -5.65
N CYS A 77 -27.56 -0.72 -5.81
CA CYS A 77 -28.34 0.19 -4.99
C CYS A 77 -29.81 0.12 -5.43
N GLY A 78 -30.76 0.38 -4.52
CA GLY A 78 -32.20 0.29 -4.84
C GLY A 78 -32.67 1.15 -6.02
N ALA A 79 -31.87 2.14 -6.44
CA ALA A 79 -32.12 2.97 -7.62
C ALA A 79 -31.71 2.29 -8.95
N ASP A 80 -30.97 1.18 -8.90
CA ASP A 80 -30.57 0.43 -10.09
C ASP A 80 -31.67 -0.55 -10.55
N VAL A 81 -32.67 -0.87 -9.72
CA VAL A 81 -33.77 -1.75 -10.13
C VAL A 81 -34.68 -0.98 -11.09
N CYS A 82 -34.77 -1.46 -12.34
CA CYS A 82 -35.78 -0.95 -13.26
C CYS A 82 -37.16 -1.20 -12.63
N PRO A 83 -38.07 -0.21 -12.57
CA PRO A 83 -39.43 -0.40 -12.11
C PRO A 83 -40.07 -1.62 -12.80
N ALA A 84 -40.96 -2.33 -12.10
CA ALA A 84 -41.65 -3.48 -12.68
C ALA A 84 -42.30 -3.11 -14.02
N GLY A 85 -41.91 -3.80 -15.10
CA GLY A 85 -42.33 -3.50 -16.47
C GLY A 85 -41.28 -2.80 -17.34
N LEU A 86 -40.08 -2.53 -16.81
CA LEU A 86 -38.93 -2.00 -17.55
C LEU A 86 -37.75 -2.97 -17.43
N GLU A 87 -37.11 -3.32 -18.54
CA GLU A 87 -35.97 -4.24 -18.62
C GLU A 87 -34.69 -3.48 -19.03
N ARG A 88 -33.52 -3.96 -18.59
CA ARG A 88 -32.23 -3.38 -18.98
C ARG A 88 -31.96 -3.70 -20.46
N ALA A 89 -32.12 -2.72 -21.33
CA ALA A 89 -31.82 -2.84 -22.76
C ALA A 89 -30.42 -2.26 -23.09
N GLU A 90 -29.74 -2.87 -24.06
CA GLU A 90 -28.39 -2.51 -24.52
C GLU A 90 -28.34 -1.16 -25.27
N CYS A 91 -29.48 -0.68 -25.77
CA CYS A 91 -29.65 0.68 -26.29
C CYS A 91 -31.00 1.19 -25.80
N ALA A 92 -30.98 2.06 -24.80
CA ALA A 92 -32.18 2.36 -24.03
C ALA A 92 -32.61 3.83 -24.21
N THR A 93 -33.84 4.04 -24.71
CA THR A 93 -34.52 5.35 -24.69
C THR A 93 -35.26 5.63 -23.37
N ARG A 94 -35.22 4.70 -22.39
CA ARG A 94 -35.65 4.85 -20.97
C ARG A 94 -34.84 3.94 -20.02
N CYS A 95 -34.72 4.35 -18.75
CA CYS A 95 -33.92 3.74 -17.67
C CYS A 95 -32.52 3.25 -18.11
N PRO A 96 -31.50 4.12 -18.14
CA PRO A 96 -30.14 3.72 -18.52
C PRO A 96 -29.42 3.10 -17.32
N ARG A 97 -28.50 2.15 -17.60
CA ARG A 97 -27.45 1.79 -16.64
C ARG A 97 -26.15 2.56 -16.89
N SER A 98 -25.94 3.22 -18.05
CA SER A 98 -25.17 4.48 -18.18
C SER A 98 -25.22 5.12 -19.59
N CYS A 99 -24.76 6.38 -19.73
CA CYS A 99 -24.52 7.07 -21.01
C CYS A 99 -23.21 6.67 -21.71
N ALA A 100 -22.44 5.71 -21.19
CA ALA A 100 -21.35 5.08 -21.94
C ALA A 100 -21.85 4.26 -23.16
N ASP A 101 -23.17 4.05 -23.26
CA ASP A 101 -23.86 3.49 -24.42
C ASP A 101 -24.45 4.57 -25.36
N LEU A 102 -24.31 5.86 -25.02
CA LEU A 102 -24.86 7.00 -25.78
C LEU A 102 -23.83 8.11 -26.05
N GLN A 103 -22.52 7.83 -25.95
CA GLN A 103 -21.44 8.72 -26.41
C GLN A 103 -20.34 7.94 -27.11
#